data_AF-A0A316TGK4-F1
#
_entry.id   AF-A0A316TGK4-F1
#
_cell.length_a   1.000
_cell.length_b   1.000
_cell.length_c   1.000
_cell.angle_alpha   90.00
_cell.angle_beta   90.00
_cell.angle_gamma   90.00
#
_symmetry.space_group_name_H-M   'P 1'
#
loop_
_entity.id
_entity.type
_entity.pdbx_description
1 polymer ?
#
loop_
_entity_poly.entity_id
_entity_poly.type
_entity_poly.pdbx_seq_one_letter_code
_entity_poly.pdbx_strand_id
1 'polypeptide(L)'
;MNRLLRVELTRVLCRRAVLVLLAAAIVVPAVIGVARVLNTREPSAEEVARAEQLIAEERDTRWAKRELASCQKDPAEYFGGDVPEGDLEQACLEWIGLSLDNYLYVDRLELAEERDEGAGFAVVVVLAILMMLAGTTFAGHDWASGSVSNQLLFEPRRPLVWTAKGVVVTAVAGVFSAAVLTVYWLLLYAVVTARDAGLGDGVLLDCLQSGWRGAGVAAAAALAGYSLTMLFRSTVAALGVLLAASVAGGIVLAVLGVDPVWNPGLNIGAVIRDGMPYWTEGPCPNLDDGVTYGGDVCEVEKTLSLGRAVLFLGTMLVVFIAASLASFRRRDVP
;
A
#
# COMPACT_ATOMS: atom_id res chain seq x y z
N MET A 1 19.55 1.22 -30.73
CA MET A 1 18.66 1.12 -29.56
C MET A 1 17.20 0.87 -29.93
N ASN A 2 16.57 1.69 -30.78
CA ASN A 2 15.13 1.58 -31.07
C ASN A 2 14.66 0.21 -31.56
N ARG A 3 15.43 -0.47 -32.43
CA ARG A 3 15.10 -1.83 -32.89
C ARG A 3 15.12 -2.85 -31.75
N LEU A 4 16.11 -2.76 -30.85
CA LEU A 4 16.27 -3.66 -29.71
C LEU A 4 15.13 -3.47 -28.69
N LEU A 5 14.75 -2.21 -28.41
CA LEU A 5 13.61 -1.91 -27.54
C LEU A 5 12.30 -2.48 -28.09
N ARG A 6 12.05 -2.34 -29.40
CA ARG A 6 10.85 -2.94 -30.04
C ARG A 6 10.83 -4.46 -29.93
N VAL A 7 11.97 -5.11 -30.16
CA VAL A 7 12.09 -6.57 -30.02
C VAL A 7 11.80 -7.01 -28.59
N GLU A 8 12.41 -6.37 -27.59
CA GLU A 8 12.18 -6.73 -26.19
C GLU A 8 10.74 -6.42 -25.75
N LEU A 9 10.13 -5.36 -26.27
CA LEU A 9 8.71 -5.06 -26.02
C LEU A 9 7.81 -6.18 -26.56
N THR A 10 8.00 -6.60 -27.82
CA THR A 10 7.26 -7.74 -28.37
C THR A 10 7.51 -9.00 -27.55
N ARG A 11 8.74 -9.25 -27.09
CA ARG A 11 9.06 -10.42 -26.27
C ARG A 11 8.38 -10.39 -24.90
N VAL A 12 8.32 -9.24 -24.23
CA VAL A 12 7.55 -9.10 -22.98
C VAL A 12 6.08 -9.37 -23.23
N LEU A 13 5.49 -8.73 -24.24
CA LEU A 13 4.05 -8.78 -24.50
C LEU A 13 3.57 -10.12 -25.09
N CYS A 14 4.44 -10.90 -25.74
CA CYS A 14 4.09 -12.22 -26.26
C CYS A 14 4.33 -13.35 -25.25
N ARG A 15 4.95 -13.07 -24.09
CA ARG A 15 5.24 -14.11 -23.09
C ARG A 15 4.01 -14.42 -22.26
N ARG A 16 3.47 -15.62 -22.45
CA ARG A 16 2.30 -16.12 -21.70
C ARG A 16 2.43 -15.96 -20.19
N ALA A 17 3.58 -16.32 -19.61
CA ALA A 17 3.79 -16.20 -18.17
C ALA A 17 3.70 -14.74 -17.68
N VAL A 18 4.24 -13.79 -18.44
CA VAL A 18 4.15 -12.35 -18.13
C VAL A 18 2.70 -11.87 -18.32
N LEU A 19 2.02 -12.29 -19.38
CA LEU A 19 0.62 -11.96 -19.63
C LEU A 19 -0.31 -12.47 -18.51
N VAL A 20 -0.06 -13.65 -17.95
CA VAL A 20 -0.82 -14.17 -16.81
C VAL A 20 -0.62 -13.29 -15.57
N LEU A 21 0.61 -12.83 -15.31
CA LEU A 21 0.89 -11.90 -14.22
C LEU A 21 0.24 -10.53 -14.43
N LEU A 22 0.23 -10.01 -15.67
CA LEU A 22 -0.47 -8.78 -16.02
C LEU A 22 -1.99 -8.94 -15.86
N ALA A 23 -2.56 -10.07 -16.24
CA ALA A 23 -3.98 -10.36 -16.03
C ALA A 23 -4.32 -10.42 -14.54
N ALA A 24 -3.51 -11.10 -13.73
CA ALA A 24 -3.66 -11.11 -12.27
C ALA A 24 -3.58 -9.71 -11.67
N ALA A 25 -2.70 -8.86 -12.22
CA ALA A 25 -2.55 -7.46 -11.81
C ALA A 25 -3.75 -6.57 -12.17
N ILE A 26 -4.70 -7.04 -12.99
CA ILE A 26 -6.00 -6.38 -13.19
C ILE A 26 -7.05 -7.01 -12.28
N VAL A 27 -7.10 -8.35 -12.25
CA VAL A 27 -8.14 -9.10 -11.54
C VAL A 27 -8.08 -8.83 -10.04
N VAL A 28 -6.91 -8.84 -9.42
CA VAL A 28 -6.80 -8.68 -7.96
C VAL A 28 -7.24 -7.28 -7.50
N PRO A 29 -6.75 -6.17 -8.09
CA PRO A 29 -7.27 -4.84 -7.75
C PRO A 29 -8.76 -4.68 -8.02
N ALA A 30 -9.29 -5.28 -9.10
CA ALA A 30 -10.71 -5.25 -9.40
C ALA A 30 -11.55 -5.98 -8.33
N VAL A 31 -11.11 -7.16 -7.89
CA VAL A 31 -11.78 -7.91 -6.81
C VAL A 31 -11.75 -7.11 -5.50
N ILE A 32 -10.61 -6.51 -5.16
CA ILE A 32 -10.48 -5.67 -3.96
C ILE A 32 -11.43 -4.46 -4.07
N GLY A 33 -11.42 -3.75 -5.18
CA GLY A 33 -12.29 -2.59 -5.40
C GLY A 33 -13.79 -2.96 -5.32
N VAL A 34 -14.20 -4.05 -5.97
CA VAL A 34 -15.58 -4.55 -5.88
C VAL A 34 -15.93 -4.93 -4.44
N ALA A 35 -15.05 -5.61 -3.72
CA ALA A 35 -15.27 -5.95 -2.32
C ALA A 35 -15.46 -4.70 -1.45
N ARG A 36 -14.63 -3.66 -1.64
CA ARG A 36 -14.80 -2.38 -0.91
C ARG A 36 -16.13 -1.71 -1.25
N VAL A 37 -16.53 -1.67 -2.52
CA VAL A 37 -17.83 -1.11 -2.93
C VAL A 37 -19.00 -1.86 -2.30
N LEU A 38 -18.95 -3.19 -2.25
CA LEU A 38 -20.02 -4.01 -1.66
C LEU A 38 -20.09 -3.89 -0.14
N ASN A 39 -18.94 -3.84 0.53
CA ASN A 39 -18.86 -3.78 2.00
C ASN A 39 -19.19 -2.39 2.56
N THR A 40 -19.17 -1.36 1.73
CA THR A 40 -19.45 0.04 2.12
C THR A 40 -20.79 0.54 1.61
N ARG A 41 -21.71 -0.37 1.28
CA ARG A 41 -23.04 -0.02 0.79
C ARG A 41 -23.84 0.68 1.89
N GLU A 42 -24.66 1.64 1.50
CA GLU A 42 -25.60 2.24 2.43
C GLU A 42 -26.63 1.20 2.90
N PRO A 43 -27.01 1.23 4.20
CA PRO A 43 -28.08 0.41 4.73
C PRO A 43 -29.38 0.63 3.97
N SER A 44 -30.07 -0.46 3.69
CA SER A 44 -31.44 -0.41 3.18
C SER A 44 -32.40 0.15 4.24
N ALA A 45 -33.53 0.71 3.80
CA ALA A 45 -34.57 1.19 4.71
C ALA A 45 -35.09 0.09 5.66
N GLU A 46 -35.04 -1.18 5.25
CA GLU A 46 -35.40 -2.31 6.09
C GLU A 46 -34.34 -2.58 7.18
N GLU A 47 -33.05 -2.50 6.84
CA GLU A 47 -31.96 -2.62 7.82
C GLU A 47 -32.01 -1.49 8.85
N VAL A 48 -32.27 -0.25 8.41
CA VAL A 48 -32.46 0.91 9.30
C VAL A 48 -33.68 0.71 10.20
N ALA A 49 -34.84 0.37 9.64
CA ALA A 49 -36.05 0.17 10.43
C ALA A 49 -35.90 -0.98 11.44
N ARG A 50 -35.16 -2.03 11.08
CA ARG A 50 -34.84 -3.13 12.00
C ARG A 50 -33.90 -2.69 13.11
N ALA A 51 -32.88 -1.90 12.81
CA ALA A 51 -31.97 -1.34 13.81
C ALA A 51 -32.73 -0.42 14.78
N GLU A 52 -33.61 0.45 14.27
CA GLU A 52 -34.46 1.31 15.09
C GLU A 52 -35.39 0.51 16.02
N GLN A 53 -35.96 -0.60 15.54
CA GLN A 53 -36.76 -1.51 16.37
C GLN A 53 -35.93 -2.13 17.50
N LEU A 54 -34.72 -2.63 17.21
CA LEU A 54 -33.84 -3.20 18.22
C LEU A 54 -33.43 -2.16 19.27
N ILE A 55 -33.10 -0.94 18.83
CA ILE A 55 -32.78 0.18 19.73
C ILE A 55 -33.99 0.52 20.62
N ALA A 56 -35.20 0.55 20.06
CA ALA A 56 -36.42 0.82 20.83
C ALA A 56 -36.70 -0.26 21.87
N GLU A 57 -36.56 -1.54 21.50
CA GLU A 57 -36.71 -2.67 22.42
C GLU A 57 -35.66 -2.63 23.54
N GLU A 58 -34.40 -2.33 23.21
CA GLU A 58 -33.30 -2.31 24.16
C GLU A 58 -33.35 -1.10 25.09
N ARG A 59 -33.75 0.07 24.57
CA ARG A 59 -34.04 1.27 25.36
C ARG A 59 -35.13 1.03 26.40
N ASP A 60 -36.05 0.11 26.15
CA ASP A 60 -37.13 -0.22 27.08
C ASP A 60 -36.73 -1.15 28.24
N THR A 61 -35.53 -1.73 28.18
CA THR A 61 -35.01 -2.61 29.24
C THR A 61 -34.72 -1.85 30.53
N ARG A 62 -34.68 -2.58 31.65
CA ARG A 62 -34.38 -2.00 32.97
C ARG A 62 -32.96 -1.42 33.05
N TRP A 63 -32.01 -2.03 32.34
CA TRP A 63 -30.62 -1.59 32.36
C TRP A 63 -30.47 -0.25 31.62
N ALA A 64 -31.01 -0.15 30.40
CA ALA A 64 -30.90 1.05 29.57
C ALA A 64 -31.57 2.25 30.24
N LYS A 65 -32.78 2.06 30.80
CA LYS A 65 -33.49 3.10 31.57
C LYS A 65 -32.69 3.60 32.77
N ARG A 66 -31.98 2.70 33.47
CA ARG A 66 -31.17 3.07 34.63
C ARG A 66 -29.94 3.86 34.19
N GLU A 67 -29.26 3.40 33.15
CA GLU A 67 -28.01 4.02 32.69
C GLU A 67 -28.28 5.39 32.05
N LEU A 68 -29.34 5.50 31.24
CA LEU A 68 -29.79 6.77 30.68
C LEU A 68 -30.13 7.79 31.78
N ALA A 69 -30.88 7.38 32.81
CA ALA A 69 -31.22 8.25 33.93
C ALA A 69 -29.98 8.62 34.78
N SER A 70 -28.98 7.74 34.86
CA SER A 70 -27.72 8.00 35.55
C SER A 70 -26.90 9.06 34.82
N CYS A 71 -26.70 8.87 33.50
CA CYS A 71 -26.01 9.82 32.64
C CYS A 71 -26.69 11.20 32.63
N GLN A 72 -28.02 11.25 32.53
CA GLN A 72 -28.76 12.52 32.57
C GLN A 72 -28.66 13.24 33.92
N LYS A 73 -28.47 12.50 35.01
CA LYS A 73 -28.38 13.07 36.37
C LYS A 73 -26.99 13.65 36.65
N ASP A 74 -25.94 12.99 36.18
CA ASP A 74 -24.55 13.45 36.35
C ASP A 74 -23.74 13.34 35.05
N PRO A 75 -24.03 14.18 34.04
CA PRO A 75 -23.39 14.04 32.73
C PRO A 75 -21.88 14.36 32.76
N ALA A 76 -21.41 15.14 33.74
CA ALA A 76 -20.00 15.47 33.87
C ALA A 76 -19.13 14.24 34.17
N GLU A 77 -19.66 13.26 34.91
CA GLU A 77 -18.97 11.98 35.19
C GLU A 77 -18.78 11.15 33.92
N TYR A 78 -19.78 11.15 33.04
CA TYR A 78 -19.81 10.32 31.83
C TYR A 78 -19.00 10.92 30.66
N PHE A 79 -18.95 12.25 30.57
CA PHE A 79 -18.25 12.96 29.49
C PHE A 79 -16.93 13.61 29.94
N GLY A 80 -16.45 13.33 31.16
CA GLY A 80 -15.17 13.87 31.64
C GLY A 80 -15.14 15.39 31.83
N GLY A 81 -16.31 16.00 32.08
CA GLY A 81 -16.48 17.44 32.27
C GLY A 81 -16.89 18.23 31.02
N ASP A 82 -16.66 17.70 29.82
CA ASP A 82 -17.03 18.34 28.55
C ASP A 82 -18.37 17.78 28.04
N VAL A 83 -19.46 18.20 28.69
CA VAL A 83 -20.81 17.78 28.31
C VAL A 83 -21.17 18.34 26.93
N PRO A 84 -21.63 17.51 25.97
CA PRO A 84 -22.00 17.98 24.64
C PRO A 84 -23.06 19.09 24.66
N GLU A 85 -22.84 20.16 23.90
CA GLU A 85 -23.84 21.21 23.70
C GLU A 85 -24.93 20.70 22.75
N GLY A 86 -26.11 20.35 23.27
CA GLY A 86 -27.21 19.82 22.44
C GLY A 86 -28.25 19.01 23.22
N ASP A 87 -28.82 18.01 22.55
CA ASP A 87 -29.75 17.05 23.15
C ASP A 87 -28.99 16.06 24.05
N LEU A 88 -29.00 16.35 25.36
CA LEU A 88 -28.34 15.52 26.36
C LEU A 88 -28.89 14.08 26.39
N GLU A 89 -30.18 13.89 26.08
CA GLU A 89 -30.75 12.54 26.04
C GLU A 89 -30.13 11.75 24.89
N GLN A 90 -30.00 12.36 23.71
CA GLN A 90 -29.36 11.72 22.57
C GLN A 90 -27.87 11.42 22.84
N ALA A 91 -27.13 12.36 23.42
CA ALA A 91 -25.73 12.14 23.78
C ALA A 91 -25.56 10.98 24.78
N CYS A 92 -26.44 10.89 25.78
CA CYS A 92 -26.44 9.77 26.72
C CYS A 92 -26.84 8.45 26.06
N LEU A 93 -27.78 8.44 25.10
CA LEU A 93 -28.14 7.26 24.32
C LEU A 93 -26.97 6.77 23.46
N GLU A 94 -26.27 7.68 22.80
CA GLU A 94 -25.06 7.37 22.02
C GLU A 94 -23.95 6.81 22.92
N TRP A 95 -23.73 7.40 24.09
CA TRP A 95 -22.71 6.94 25.05
C TRP A 95 -22.99 5.52 25.56
N ILE A 96 -24.25 5.17 25.88
CA ILE A 96 -24.62 3.80 26.29
C ILE A 96 -24.71 2.83 25.11
N GLY A 97 -24.35 3.25 23.90
CA GLY A 97 -24.32 2.41 22.70
C GLY A 97 -25.64 2.28 21.95
N LEU A 98 -26.69 2.99 22.37
CA LEU A 98 -28.05 2.94 21.77
C LEU A 98 -28.22 3.98 20.65
N SER A 99 -27.36 3.89 19.63
CA SER A 99 -27.41 4.72 18.44
C SER A 99 -27.44 3.88 17.17
N LEU A 100 -27.97 4.45 16.09
CA LEU A 100 -28.04 3.77 14.80
C LEU A 100 -26.66 3.29 14.33
N ASP A 101 -25.61 4.09 14.51
CA ASP A 101 -24.25 3.74 14.10
C ASP A 101 -23.66 2.54 14.86
N ASN A 102 -24.08 2.30 16.12
CA ASN A 102 -23.65 1.12 16.88
C ASN A 102 -24.38 -0.17 16.46
N TYR A 103 -25.61 -0.04 15.94
CA TYR A 103 -26.42 -1.19 15.48
C TYR A 103 -26.26 -1.45 13.98
N LEU A 104 -25.82 -0.45 13.22
CA LEU A 104 -25.49 -0.54 11.81
C LEU A 104 -23.98 -0.44 11.66
N TYR A 105 -23.30 -1.58 11.56
CA TYR A 105 -21.87 -1.61 11.24
C TYR A 105 -21.67 -1.25 9.76
N VAL A 106 -21.54 0.05 9.47
CA VAL A 106 -21.45 0.58 8.11
C VAL A 106 -20.16 1.34 7.97
N ASP A 107 -19.19 0.74 7.30
CA ASP A 107 -18.04 1.47 6.81
C ASP A 107 -18.50 2.36 5.64
N ARG A 108 -18.30 3.68 5.74
CA ARG A 108 -18.55 4.57 4.60
C ARG A 108 -17.35 4.51 3.65
N LEU A 109 -17.61 4.56 2.35
CA LEU A 109 -16.54 4.59 1.37
C LEU A 109 -15.93 5.99 1.30
N GLU A 110 -14.86 6.22 2.04
CA GLU A 110 -14.12 7.47 2.03
C GLU A 110 -12.79 7.34 1.28
N LEU A 111 -12.59 8.12 0.21
CA LEU A 111 -11.39 7.99 -0.62
C LEU A 111 -10.09 8.32 0.12
N ALA A 112 -10.13 9.27 1.06
CA ALA A 112 -8.98 9.65 1.86
C ALA A 112 -8.56 8.51 2.80
N GLU A 113 -9.53 7.90 3.48
CA GLU A 113 -9.30 6.73 4.32
C GLU A 113 -8.80 5.54 3.49
N GLU A 114 -9.42 5.26 2.33
CA GLU A 114 -8.98 4.19 1.43
C GLU A 114 -7.53 4.38 0.92
N ARG A 115 -7.07 5.62 0.82
CA ARG A 115 -5.71 5.99 0.42
C ARG A 115 -4.71 5.75 1.56
N ASP A 116 -5.06 6.20 2.77
CA ASP A 116 -4.14 6.30 3.89
C ASP A 116 -4.07 5.01 4.73
N GLU A 117 -5.22 4.37 4.94
CA GLU A 117 -5.41 3.25 5.87
C GLU A 117 -6.12 2.04 5.23
N GLY A 118 -6.90 2.27 4.17
CA GLY A 118 -7.68 1.22 3.52
C GLY A 118 -6.95 0.47 2.41
N ALA A 119 -7.72 0.08 1.38
CA ALA A 119 -7.28 -0.92 0.41
C ALA A 119 -6.28 -0.38 -0.63
N GLY A 120 -6.16 0.95 -0.79
CA GLY A 120 -5.29 1.58 -1.78
C GLY A 120 -3.82 1.16 -1.63
N PHE A 121 -3.31 1.14 -0.40
CA PHE A 121 -1.95 0.68 -0.12
C PHE A 121 -1.75 -0.81 -0.46
N ALA A 122 -2.70 -1.67 -0.07
CA ALA A 122 -2.64 -3.10 -0.33
C ALA A 122 -2.62 -3.39 -1.86
N VAL A 123 -3.44 -2.67 -2.64
CA VAL A 123 -3.46 -2.78 -4.11
C VAL A 123 -2.09 -2.45 -4.70
N VAL A 124 -1.45 -1.36 -4.26
CA VAL A 124 -0.11 -0.98 -4.72
C VAL A 124 0.93 -2.05 -4.38
N VAL A 125 0.91 -2.58 -3.15
CA VAL A 125 1.85 -3.63 -2.72
C VAL A 125 1.69 -4.89 -3.57
N VAL A 126 0.45 -5.34 -3.82
CA VAL A 126 0.17 -6.49 -4.68
C VAL A 126 0.68 -6.25 -6.10
N LEU A 127 0.43 -5.07 -6.68
CA LEU A 127 0.96 -4.71 -8.00
C LEU A 127 2.48 -4.72 -8.02
N ALA A 128 3.14 -4.19 -6.99
CA ALA A 128 4.60 -4.21 -6.90
C ALA A 128 5.15 -5.64 -6.86
N ILE A 129 4.52 -6.55 -6.10
CA ILE A 129 4.89 -7.96 -6.06
C ILE A 129 4.69 -8.62 -7.45
N LEU A 130 3.55 -8.40 -8.10
CA LEU A 130 3.27 -8.98 -9.41
C LEU A 130 4.22 -8.44 -10.49
N MET A 131 4.56 -7.15 -10.45
CA MET A 131 5.50 -6.54 -11.39
C MET A 131 6.94 -7.01 -11.13
N MET A 132 7.32 -7.22 -9.87
CA MET A 132 8.57 -7.87 -9.50
C MET A 132 8.65 -9.30 -10.06
N LEU A 133 7.58 -10.09 -9.90
CA LEU A 133 7.46 -11.43 -10.49
C LEU A 133 7.53 -11.39 -12.03
N ALA A 134 6.95 -10.37 -12.66
CA ALA A 134 7.05 -10.21 -14.12
C ALA A 134 8.50 -9.94 -14.53
N GLY A 135 9.21 -9.09 -13.79
CA GLY A 135 10.64 -8.81 -13.96
C GLY A 135 11.52 -10.05 -13.82
N THR A 136 11.33 -10.83 -12.75
CA THR A 136 12.07 -12.07 -12.52
C THR A 136 11.75 -13.11 -13.58
N THR A 137 10.48 -13.29 -13.94
CA THR A 137 10.02 -14.25 -14.96
C THR A 137 10.60 -13.91 -16.33
N PHE A 138 10.64 -12.63 -16.70
CA PHE A 138 11.16 -12.18 -17.97
C PHE A 138 12.66 -12.51 -18.14
N ALA A 139 13.49 -12.19 -17.14
CA ALA A 139 14.91 -12.55 -17.18
C ALA A 139 15.12 -14.06 -17.02
N GLY A 140 14.42 -14.69 -16.07
CA GLY A 140 14.60 -16.07 -15.70
C GLY A 140 14.35 -17.04 -16.83
N HIS A 141 13.27 -16.81 -17.59
CA HIS A 141 12.95 -17.62 -18.75
C HIS A 141 14.03 -17.52 -19.85
N ASP A 142 14.68 -16.37 -20.01
CA ASP A 142 15.76 -16.23 -20.99
C ASP A 142 16.99 -17.04 -20.62
N TRP A 143 17.30 -17.15 -19.33
CA TRP A 143 18.35 -18.03 -18.83
C TRP A 143 17.97 -19.50 -18.98
N ALA A 144 16.76 -19.87 -18.57
CA ALA A 144 16.29 -21.26 -18.62
C ALA A 144 16.20 -21.82 -20.04
N SER A 145 15.85 -20.98 -21.02
CA SER A 145 15.74 -21.38 -22.44
C SER A 145 17.05 -21.25 -23.23
N GLY A 146 18.11 -20.69 -22.64
CA GLY A 146 19.35 -20.35 -23.38
C GLY A 146 19.16 -19.21 -24.39
N SER A 147 18.02 -18.52 -24.37
CA SER A 147 17.74 -17.44 -25.32
C SER A 147 18.72 -16.28 -25.18
N VAL A 148 19.29 -16.02 -24.00
CA VAL A 148 20.31 -14.97 -23.81
C VAL A 148 21.51 -15.21 -24.73
N SER A 149 22.01 -16.44 -24.82
CA SER A 149 23.17 -16.80 -25.63
C SER A 149 22.89 -16.52 -27.11
N ASN A 150 21.72 -16.92 -27.60
CA ASN A 150 21.31 -16.66 -28.98
C ASN A 150 21.22 -15.15 -29.30
N GLN A 151 20.73 -14.33 -28.36
CA GLN A 151 20.67 -12.89 -28.56
C GLN A 151 22.04 -12.24 -28.69
N LEU A 152 23.02 -12.73 -27.91
CA LEU A 152 24.37 -12.19 -27.92
C LEU A 152 25.17 -12.55 -29.19
N LEU A 153 24.71 -13.54 -29.97
CA LEU A 153 25.26 -13.80 -31.31
C LEU A 153 24.93 -12.65 -32.29
N PHE A 154 23.73 -12.07 -32.18
CA PHE A 154 23.28 -10.98 -33.05
C PHE A 154 23.64 -9.59 -32.50
N GLU A 155 23.67 -9.43 -31.17
CA GLU A 155 24.02 -8.19 -30.49
C GLU A 155 25.07 -8.45 -29.39
N PRO A 156 26.38 -8.41 -29.72
CA PRO A 156 27.43 -8.77 -28.78
C PRO A 156 27.63 -7.75 -27.67
N ARG A 157 27.05 -6.53 -27.80
CA ARG A 157 27.16 -5.47 -26.79
C ARG A 157 26.24 -5.77 -25.61
N ARG A 158 26.70 -6.64 -24.72
CA ARG A 158 25.99 -7.08 -23.49
C ARG A 158 25.31 -5.94 -22.71
N PRO A 159 25.97 -4.79 -22.43
CA PRO A 159 25.31 -3.71 -21.71
C PRO A 159 24.06 -3.18 -22.44
N LEU A 160 24.04 -3.16 -23.77
CA LEU A 160 22.89 -2.69 -24.53
C LEU A 160 21.71 -3.66 -24.43
N VAL A 161 21.97 -4.96 -24.46
CA VAL A 161 20.94 -6.00 -24.26
C VAL A 161 20.37 -5.92 -22.85
N TRP A 162 21.23 -5.79 -21.84
CA TRP A 162 20.81 -5.65 -20.45
C TRP A 162 19.95 -4.39 -20.25
N THR A 163 20.41 -3.25 -20.77
CA THR A 163 19.69 -1.96 -20.59
C THR A 163 18.39 -1.94 -21.37
N ALA A 164 18.35 -2.44 -22.61
CA ALA A 164 17.11 -2.46 -23.38
C ALA A 164 16.02 -3.31 -22.70
N LYS A 165 16.40 -4.47 -22.17
CA LYS A 165 15.50 -5.33 -21.39
C LYS A 165 15.02 -4.67 -20.11
N GLY A 166 15.95 -4.08 -19.34
CA GLY A 166 15.64 -3.35 -18.12
C GLY A 166 14.67 -2.20 -18.39
N VAL A 167 14.95 -1.37 -19.39
CA VAL A 167 14.09 -0.25 -19.79
C VAL A 167 12.70 -0.72 -20.19
N VAL A 168 12.59 -1.78 -21.02
CA VAL A 168 11.29 -2.28 -21.45
C VAL A 168 10.48 -2.84 -20.29
N VAL A 169 11.07 -3.67 -19.43
CA VAL A 169 10.32 -4.29 -18.33
C VAL A 169 9.88 -3.25 -17.31
N THR A 170 10.72 -2.27 -17.00
CA THR A 170 10.39 -1.15 -16.12
C THR A 170 9.30 -0.26 -16.73
N ALA A 171 9.42 0.09 -18.02
CA ALA A 171 8.43 0.93 -18.69
C ALA A 171 7.06 0.25 -18.79
N VAL A 172 7.02 -1.04 -19.17
CA VAL A 172 5.77 -1.80 -19.22
C VAL A 172 5.16 -1.89 -17.83
N ALA A 173 5.94 -2.27 -16.80
CA ALA A 173 5.45 -2.36 -15.43
C ALA A 173 4.90 -1.01 -14.90
N GLY A 174 5.62 0.09 -15.15
CA GLY A 174 5.22 1.42 -14.70
C GLY A 174 3.96 1.93 -15.40
N VAL A 175 3.93 1.91 -16.74
CA VAL A 175 2.77 2.37 -17.52
C VAL A 175 1.54 1.53 -17.22
N PHE A 176 1.71 0.21 -17.14
CA PHE A 176 0.61 -0.70 -16.83
C PHE A 176 0.06 -0.47 -15.42
N SER A 177 0.92 -0.39 -14.41
CA SER A 177 0.50 -0.15 -13.02
C SER A 177 -0.15 1.22 -12.86
N ALA A 178 0.37 2.26 -13.54
CA ALA A 178 -0.23 3.59 -13.53
C ALA A 178 -1.64 3.58 -14.15
N ALA A 179 -1.84 2.87 -15.25
CA ALA A 179 -3.15 2.70 -15.87
C ALA A 179 -4.13 1.97 -14.94
N VAL A 180 -3.72 0.84 -14.36
CA VAL A 180 -4.56 0.07 -13.42
C VAL A 180 -4.93 0.90 -12.19
N LEU A 181 -3.97 1.57 -11.57
CA LEU A 181 -4.22 2.40 -10.37
C LEU A 181 -5.08 3.63 -10.69
N THR A 182 -4.91 4.22 -11.87
CA THR A 182 -5.76 5.33 -12.32
C THR A 182 -7.20 4.84 -12.50
N VAL A 183 -7.41 3.70 -13.16
CA VAL A 183 -8.75 3.11 -13.32
C VAL A 183 -9.35 2.74 -11.95
N TYR A 184 -8.57 2.14 -11.05
CA TYR A 184 -9.00 1.81 -9.69
C TYR A 184 -9.56 3.03 -8.95
N TRP A 185 -8.81 4.13 -8.91
CA TRP A 185 -9.25 5.35 -8.22
C TRP A 185 -10.42 6.04 -8.90
N LEU A 186 -10.45 6.07 -10.24
CA LEU A 186 -11.60 6.63 -10.99
C LEU A 186 -12.89 5.84 -10.75
N LEU A 187 -12.80 4.52 -10.62
CA LEU A 187 -13.98 3.69 -10.32
C LEU A 187 -14.48 3.92 -8.89
N LEU A 188 -13.60 3.98 -7.89
CA LEU A 188 -14.01 4.30 -6.53
C LEU A 188 -14.61 5.71 -6.45
N TYR A 189 -13.99 6.68 -7.11
CA TYR A 189 -14.54 8.04 -7.21
C TYR A 189 -15.93 8.07 -7.87
N ALA A 190 -16.14 7.32 -8.95
CA ALA A 190 -17.45 7.21 -9.59
C ALA A 190 -18.50 6.61 -8.65
N VAL A 191 -18.12 5.67 -7.78
CA VAL A 191 -19.03 5.10 -6.76
C VAL A 191 -19.35 6.11 -5.67
N VAL A 192 -18.35 6.82 -5.13
CA VAL A 192 -18.55 7.82 -4.08
C VAL A 192 -19.43 8.97 -4.58
N THR A 193 -19.15 9.48 -5.78
CA THR A 193 -19.99 10.51 -6.43
C THR A 193 -21.42 10.02 -6.67
N ALA A 194 -21.61 8.77 -7.09
CA ALA A 194 -22.96 8.22 -7.31
C ALA A 194 -23.75 8.00 -6.01
N ARG A 195 -23.08 7.99 -4.85
CA ARG A 195 -23.70 7.89 -3.51
C ARG A 195 -23.95 9.26 -2.86
N ASP A 196 -23.63 10.36 -3.55
CA ASP A 196 -23.67 11.72 -2.98
C ASP A 196 -22.91 11.85 -1.64
N ALA A 197 -21.97 10.95 -1.38
CA ALA A 197 -21.07 11.01 -0.25
C ALA A 197 -20.08 12.15 -0.55
N GLY A 198 -20.21 13.25 0.19
CA GLY A 198 -19.46 14.48 -0.04
C GLY A 198 -17.96 14.22 -0.26
N LEU A 199 -17.40 14.83 -1.30
CA LEU A 199 -15.98 14.71 -1.64
C LEU A 199 -15.25 15.97 -1.21
N GLY A 200 -14.20 15.81 -0.40
CA GLY A 200 -13.26 16.89 -0.15
C GLY A 200 -12.60 17.37 -1.44
N ASP A 201 -12.34 18.68 -1.52
CA ASP A 201 -11.65 19.27 -2.66
C ASP A 201 -10.26 18.64 -2.83
N GLY A 202 -9.93 18.23 -4.05
CA GLY A 202 -8.60 17.68 -4.39
C GLY A 202 -8.35 16.22 -4.01
N VAL A 203 -9.25 15.56 -3.27
CA VAL A 203 -9.04 14.18 -2.77
C VAL A 203 -8.77 13.18 -3.91
N LEU A 204 -9.48 13.29 -5.04
CA LEU A 204 -9.22 12.43 -6.21
C LEU A 204 -7.80 12.62 -6.75
N LEU A 205 -7.32 13.87 -6.83
CA LEU A 205 -5.98 14.15 -7.32
C LEU A 205 -4.94 13.55 -6.38
N ASP A 206 -5.13 13.65 -5.06
CA ASP A 206 -4.20 13.05 -4.10
C ASP A 206 -4.18 11.52 -4.22
N CYS A 207 -5.33 10.89 -4.41
CA CYS A 207 -5.45 9.45 -4.67
C CYS A 207 -4.72 9.05 -5.96
N LEU A 208 -4.90 9.80 -7.04
CA LEU A 208 -4.20 9.57 -8.31
C LEU A 208 -2.68 9.75 -8.16
N GLN A 209 -2.23 10.78 -7.46
CA GLN A 209 -0.81 10.99 -7.19
C GLN A 209 -0.21 9.86 -6.35
N SER A 210 -0.91 9.40 -5.31
CA SER A 210 -0.53 8.20 -4.53
C SER A 210 -0.44 6.98 -5.44
N GLY A 211 -1.42 6.78 -6.32
CA GLY A 211 -1.40 5.73 -7.35
C GLY A 211 -0.20 5.83 -8.30
N TRP A 212 0.19 7.02 -8.76
CA TRP A 212 1.35 7.20 -9.63
C TRP A 212 2.68 6.98 -8.91
N ARG A 213 2.80 7.40 -7.64
CA ARG A 213 3.95 7.06 -6.79
C ARG A 213 4.03 5.53 -6.61
N GLY A 214 2.90 4.88 -6.36
CA GLY A 214 2.77 3.43 -6.30
C GLY A 214 3.15 2.70 -7.59
N ALA A 215 2.77 3.24 -8.76
CA ALA A 215 3.22 2.73 -10.06
C ALA A 215 4.74 2.85 -10.24
N GLY A 216 5.35 3.92 -9.71
CA GLY A 216 6.81 4.07 -9.62
C GLY A 216 7.46 2.98 -8.78
N VAL A 217 6.87 2.66 -7.61
CA VAL A 217 7.32 1.54 -6.76
C VAL A 217 7.21 0.21 -7.51
N ALA A 218 6.10 -0.05 -8.22
CA ALA A 218 5.92 -1.29 -8.98
C ALA A 218 6.92 -1.42 -10.14
N ALA A 219 7.24 -0.31 -10.83
CA ALA A 219 8.27 -0.26 -11.87
C ALA A 219 9.67 -0.55 -11.30
N ALA A 220 10.00 0.03 -10.14
CA ALA A 220 11.24 -0.22 -9.43
C ALA A 220 11.35 -1.69 -8.97
N ALA A 221 10.24 -2.28 -8.49
CA ALA A 221 10.18 -3.67 -8.08
C ALA A 221 10.41 -4.63 -9.27
N ALA A 222 9.82 -4.35 -10.44
CA ALA A 222 10.11 -5.07 -11.68
C ALA A 222 11.59 -5.01 -12.05
N LEU A 223 12.19 -3.83 -11.96
CA LEU A 223 13.61 -3.62 -12.26
C LEU A 223 14.53 -4.35 -11.27
N ALA A 224 14.19 -4.34 -9.97
CA ALA A 224 14.91 -5.07 -8.94
C ALA A 224 14.85 -6.59 -9.20
N GLY A 225 13.66 -7.13 -9.44
CA GLY A 225 13.45 -8.54 -9.78
C GLY A 225 14.23 -8.96 -11.03
N TYR A 226 14.16 -8.16 -12.09
CA TYR A 226 14.96 -8.34 -13.30
C TYR A 226 16.46 -8.33 -13.02
N SER A 227 16.95 -7.33 -12.29
CA SER A 227 18.38 -7.12 -12.02
C SER A 227 18.96 -8.26 -11.20
N LEU A 228 18.28 -8.67 -10.13
CA LEU A 228 18.69 -9.80 -9.29
C LEU A 228 18.64 -11.12 -10.06
N THR A 229 17.64 -11.32 -10.91
CA THR A 229 17.57 -12.53 -11.74
C THR A 229 18.71 -12.57 -12.77
N MET A 230 19.08 -11.43 -13.36
CA MET A 230 20.26 -11.34 -14.23
C MET A 230 21.57 -11.54 -13.47
N LEU A 231 21.65 -11.12 -12.20
CA LEU A 231 22.82 -11.29 -11.33
C LEU A 231 23.04 -12.76 -10.97
N PHE A 232 21.99 -13.44 -10.51
CA PHE A 232 22.04 -14.82 -10.03
C PHE A 232 21.83 -15.86 -11.12
N ARG A 233 21.27 -15.47 -12.28
CA ARG A 233 20.82 -16.37 -13.35
C ARG A 233 19.81 -17.42 -12.87
N SER A 234 19.04 -17.08 -11.83
CA SER A 234 18.06 -17.95 -11.19
C SER A 234 16.91 -17.11 -10.65
N THR A 235 15.68 -17.49 -11.04
CA THR A 235 14.46 -16.90 -10.48
C THR A 235 14.33 -17.20 -9.00
N VAL A 236 14.60 -18.44 -8.61
CA VAL A 236 14.52 -18.91 -7.22
C VAL A 236 15.47 -18.13 -6.32
N ALA A 237 16.72 -17.91 -6.76
CA ALA A 237 17.70 -17.14 -6.00
C ALA A 237 17.26 -15.67 -5.84
N ALA A 238 16.77 -15.05 -6.92
CA ALA A 238 16.28 -13.67 -6.87
C ALA A 238 15.10 -13.52 -5.91
N LEU A 239 14.10 -14.41 -6.00
CA LEU A 239 12.95 -14.40 -5.12
C LEU A 239 13.33 -14.69 -3.66
N GLY A 240 14.25 -15.60 -3.41
CA GLY A 240 14.76 -15.89 -2.07
C GLY A 240 15.39 -14.67 -1.40
N VAL A 241 16.23 -13.92 -2.14
CA VAL A 241 16.85 -12.69 -1.62
C VAL A 241 15.81 -11.60 -1.35
N LEU A 242 14.86 -11.40 -2.26
CA LEU A 242 13.79 -10.41 -2.10
C LEU A 242 12.86 -10.76 -0.94
N LEU A 243 12.50 -12.03 -0.78
CA LEU A 243 11.69 -12.52 0.33
C LEU A 243 12.43 -12.36 1.66
N ALA A 244 13.71 -12.73 1.71
CA ALA A 244 14.54 -12.54 2.89
C ALA A 244 14.65 -11.04 3.26
N ALA A 245 14.87 -10.16 2.28
CA ALA A 245 14.95 -8.72 2.52
C ALA A 245 13.63 -8.12 3.02
N SER A 246 12.49 -8.57 2.49
CA SER A 246 11.16 -8.05 2.88
C SER A 246 10.68 -8.56 4.24
N VAL A 247 10.80 -9.87 4.51
CA VAL A 247 10.29 -10.49 5.74
C VAL A 247 11.33 -10.42 6.86
N ALA A 248 12.53 -10.91 6.60
CA ALA A 248 13.57 -10.94 7.62
C ALA A 248 14.13 -9.55 7.89
N GLY A 249 14.10 -8.64 6.92
CA GLY A 249 14.57 -7.26 7.12
C GLY A 249 13.88 -6.57 8.29
N GLY A 250 12.54 -6.51 8.29
CA GLY A 250 11.80 -5.85 9.37
C GLY A 250 12.00 -6.52 10.73
N ILE A 251 11.92 -7.85 10.78
CA ILE A 251 12.05 -8.62 12.03
C ILE A 251 13.47 -8.52 12.59
N VAL A 252 14.50 -8.68 11.74
CA VAL A 252 15.90 -8.61 12.16
C VAL A 252 16.25 -7.20 12.62
N LEU A 253 15.79 -6.15 11.92
CA LEU A 253 16.03 -4.78 12.36
C LEU A 253 15.37 -4.51 13.71
N ALA A 254 14.14 -4.98 13.93
CA ALA A 254 13.46 -4.85 15.22
C ALA A 254 14.19 -5.60 16.34
N VAL A 255 14.63 -6.84 16.11
CA VAL A 255 15.38 -7.65 17.10
C VAL A 255 16.74 -7.01 17.43
N LEU A 256 17.38 -6.38 16.45
CA LEU A 256 18.67 -5.71 16.64
C LEU A 256 18.53 -4.29 17.22
N GLY A 257 17.32 -3.81 17.51
CA GLY A 257 17.07 -2.45 18.00
C GLY A 257 17.48 -1.38 17.00
N VAL A 258 17.44 -1.69 15.70
CA VAL A 258 17.77 -0.73 14.64
C VAL A 258 16.56 0.14 14.37
N ASP A 259 16.80 1.45 14.23
CA ASP A 259 15.77 2.46 13.96
C ASP A 259 14.82 2.00 12.81
N PRO A 260 13.49 2.07 12.99
CA PRO A 260 12.50 1.66 12.00
C PRO A 260 12.66 2.34 10.63
N VAL A 261 13.35 3.47 10.57
CA VAL A 261 13.68 4.19 9.33
C VAL A 261 14.41 3.34 8.29
N TRP A 262 15.06 2.25 8.70
CA TRP A 262 15.76 1.32 7.81
C TRP A 262 14.87 0.18 7.28
N ASN A 263 13.61 0.10 7.73
CA ASN A 263 12.65 -0.90 7.29
C ASN A 263 12.20 -0.64 5.84
N PRO A 264 12.39 -1.58 4.89
CA PRO A 264 11.98 -1.38 3.50
C PRO A 264 10.47 -1.14 3.32
N GLY A 265 9.62 -1.80 4.12
CA GLY A 265 8.18 -1.61 4.08
C GLY A 265 7.75 -0.20 4.47
N LEU A 266 8.37 0.35 5.53
CA LEU A 266 8.14 1.73 5.96
C LEU A 266 8.53 2.73 4.87
N ASN A 267 9.69 2.55 4.24
CA ASN A 267 10.15 3.41 3.15
C ASN A 267 9.23 3.29 1.91
N ILE A 268 8.75 2.09 1.57
CA ILE A 268 7.81 1.91 0.45
C ILE A 268 6.53 2.70 0.71
N GLY A 269 5.95 2.59 1.90
CA GLY A 269 4.73 3.33 2.19
C GLY A 269 4.94 4.83 2.30
N ALA A 270 6.11 5.31 2.77
CA ALA A 270 6.44 6.73 2.76
C ALA A 270 6.58 7.26 1.32
N VAL A 271 7.01 6.44 0.35
CA VAL A 271 6.97 6.83 -1.07
C VAL A 271 5.54 6.94 -1.57
N ILE A 272 4.66 5.99 -1.23
CA ILE A 272 3.29 5.96 -1.73
C ILE A 272 2.45 7.10 -1.16
N ARG A 273 2.56 7.35 0.16
CA ARG A 273 1.76 8.32 0.92
C ARG A 273 2.36 9.73 1.01
N ASP A 274 3.46 9.99 0.31
CA ASP A 274 4.19 11.27 0.38
C ASP A 274 4.68 11.63 1.80
N GLY A 275 5.25 10.62 2.45
CA GLY A 275 5.66 10.65 3.83
C GLY A 275 4.86 9.65 4.68
N MET A 276 5.42 9.26 5.81
CA MET A 276 4.70 8.39 6.76
C MET A 276 5.14 8.69 8.20
N PRO A 277 4.22 8.80 9.16
CA PRO A 277 4.58 8.80 10.56
C PRO A 277 5.14 7.43 10.97
N TYR A 278 6.10 7.45 11.87
CA TYR A 278 6.64 6.26 12.51
C TYR A 278 7.02 6.59 13.94
N TRP A 279 6.97 5.58 14.78
CA TRP A 279 7.27 5.71 16.19
C TRP A 279 8.69 5.21 16.47
N THR A 280 9.42 5.96 17.30
CA THR A 280 10.77 5.60 17.73
C THR A 280 11.00 6.05 19.16
N GLU A 281 11.92 5.38 19.85
CA GLU A 281 12.39 5.84 21.14
C GLU A 281 13.12 7.19 21.02
N GLY A 282 12.82 8.10 21.93
CA GLY A 282 13.41 9.44 22.01
C GLY A 282 13.15 10.09 23.38
N PRO A 283 13.68 11.30 23.61
CA PRO A 283 13.42 12.02 24.86
C PRO A 283 11.94 12.34 24.98
N CYS A 284 11.37 12.14 26.18
CA CYS A 284 9.98 12.46 26.45
C CYS A 284 9.73 13.97 26.22
N PRO A 285 8.67 14.35 25.49
CA PRO A 285 8.28 15.74 25.41
C PRO A 285 7.94 16.27 26.81
N ASN A 286 8.42 17.47 27.14
CA ASN A 286 8.01 18.14 28.36
C ASN A 286 6.53 18.53 28.23
N LEU A 287 5.68 18.05 29.12
CA LEU A 287 4.33 18.59 29.25
C LEU A 287 4.44 20.03 29.77
N ASP A 288 3.64 20.94 29.22
CA ASP A 288 3.63 22.37 29.58
C ASP A 288 3.32 22.63 31.08
N ASP A 289 2.88 21.60 31.81
CA ASP A 289 2.56 21.66 33.25
C ASP A 289 3.67 21.15 34.20
N GLY A 290 4.91 21.00 33.72
CA GLY A 290 6.06 20.67 34.59
C GLY A 290 6.05 19.24 35.15
N VAL A 291 5.19 18.37 34.63
CA VAL A 291 5.19 16.93 34.90
C VAL A 291 6.13 16.26 33.91
N THR A 292 7.33 15.91 34.35
CA THR A 292 8.24 15.04 33.60
C THR A 292 7.75 13.60 33.68
N TYR A 293 7.63 12.91 32.54
CA TYR A 293 7.52 11.45 32.55
C TYR A 293 8.73 10.87 33.29
N GLY A 294 8.49 9.94 34.22
CA GLY A 294 9.51 9.32 35.06
C GLY A 294 10.48 8.38 34.34
N GLY A 295 10.66 8.53 33.02
CA GLY A 295 11.59 7.76 32.21
C GLY A 295 12.35 8.69 31.25
N ASP A 296 13.64 8.41 31.03
CA ASP A 296 14.49 9.17 30.10
C ASP A 296 14.15 8.91 28.61
N VAL A 297 13.29 7.93 28.33
CA VAL A 297 12.95 7.46 26.97
C VAL A 297 11.44 7.26 26.86
N CYS A 298 10.84 7.91 25.86
CA CYS A 298 9.45 7.74 25.44
C CYS A 298 9.37 7.37 23.97
N GLU A 299 8.25 6.78 23.57
CA GLU A 299 7.92 6.60 22.17
C GLU A 299 7.47 7.95 21.58
N VAL A 300 8.23 8.46 20.60
CA VAL A 300 7.96 9.73 19.94
C VAL A 300 7.60 9.50 18.48
N GLU A 301 6.57 10.19 18.02
CA GLU A 301 6.20 10.18 16.61
C GLU A 301 7.16 11.05 15.80
N LYS A 302 7.69 10.48 14.71
CA LYS A 302 8.51 11.19 13.72
C LYS A 302 7.94 10.94 12.34
N THR A 303 8.21 11.85 11.41
CA THR A 303 7.78 11.71 10.02
C THR A 303 8.96 11.30 9.15
N LEU A 304 8.79 10.17 8.45
CA LEU A 304 9.70 9.74 7.40
C LEU A 304 9.32 10.47 6.11
N SER A 305 10.19 11.37 5.62
CA SER A 305 9.93 12.14 4.41
C SER A 305 10.07 11.31 3.12
N LEU A 306 9.29 11.68 2.08
CA LEU A 306 9.38 11.10 0.73
C LEU A 306 10.83 11.09 0.21
N GLY A 307 11.54 12.20 0.33
CA GLY A 307 12.90 12.35 -0.21
C GLY A 307 13.89 11.34 0.38
N ARG A 308 13.81 11.10 1.71
CA ARG A 308 14.64 10.10 2.36
C ARG A 308 14.28 8.68 1.91
N ALA A 309 12.99 8.39 1.81
CA ALA A 309 12.51 7.07 1.39
C ALA A 309 12.93 6.74 -0.05
N VAL A 310 12.81 7.71 -0.96
CA VAL A 310 13.30 7.60 -2.34
C VAL A 310 14.81 7.38 -2.38
N LEU A 311 15.58 8.12 -1.57
CA LEU A 311 17.04 7.95 -1.51
C LEU A 311 17.42 6.54 -1.02
N PHE A 312 16.77 6.05 0.02
CA PHE A 312 17.02 4.71 0.58
C PHE A 312 16.75 3.61 -0.46
N LEU A 313 15.53 3.57 -1.01
CA LEU A 313 15.13 2.56 -1.99
C LEU A 313 15.90 2.70 -3.32
N GLY A 314 16.12 3.94 -3.77
CA GLY A 314 16.88 4.25 -4.97
C GLY A 314 18.33 3.77 -4.87
N THR A 315 18.97 3.95 -3.71
CA THR A 315 20.34 3.48 -3.47
C THR A 315 20.41 1.95 -3.55
N MET A 316 19.49 1.23 -2.91
CA MET A 316 19.42 -0.23 -3.00
C MET A 316 19.24 -0.71 -4.45
N LEU A 317 18.35 -0.06 -5.20
CA LEU A 317 18.10 -0.38 -6.60
C LEU A 317 19.34 -0.14 -7.47
N VAL A 318 20.04 0.98 -7.29
CA VAL A 318 21.30 1.28 -7.99
C VAL A 318 22.36 0.23 -7.69
N VAL A 319 22.48 -0.23 -6.45
CA VAL A 319 23.40 -1.32 -6.07
C VAL A 319 23.07 -2.61 -6.82
N PHE A 320 21.80 -3.00 -6.88
CA PHE A 320 21.38 -4.20 -7.62
C PHE A 320 21.67 -4.09 -9.12
N ILE A 321 21.38 -2.94 -9.73
CA ILE A 321 21.66 -2.66 -11.14
C ILE A 321 23.16 -2.74 -11.41
N ALA A 322 23.97 -2.05 -10.60
CA ALA A 322 25.42 -2.01 -10.78
C ALA A 322 26.05 -3.40 -10.63
N ALA A 323 25.67 -4.16 -9.60
CA ALA A 323 26.14 -5.52 -9.38
C ALA A 323 25.72 -6.46 -10.52
N SER A 324 24.45 -6.39 -10.94
CA SER A 324 23.90 -7.16 -12.05
C SER A 324 24.63 -6.89 -13.36
N LEU A 325 24.80 -5.61 -13.71
CA LEU A 325 25.46 -5.19 -14.95
C LEU A 325 26.95 -5.54 -14.94
N ALA A 326 27.64 -5.34 -13.81
CA ALA A 326 29.04 -5.72 -13.65
C ALA A 326 29.24 -7.24 -13.82
N SER A 327 28.36 -8.04 -13.22
CA SER A 327 28.32 -9.50 -13.38
C SER A 327 28.08 -9.90 -14.84
N PHE A 328 27.06 -9.32 -15.49
CA PHE A 328 26.69 -9.65 -16.87
C PHE A 328 27.78 -9.29 -17.89
N ARG A 329 28.55 -8.22 -17.64
CA ARG A 329 29.70 -7.83 -18.46
C ARG A 329 30.87 -8.79 -18.34
N ARG A 330 31.11 -9.38 -17.17
CA ARG A 330 32.31 -10.18 -16.88
C ARG A 330 32.11 -11.68 -17.01
N ARG A 331 30.94 -12.20 -16.65
CA ARG A 331 30.70 -13.65 -16.61
C ARG A 331 30.33 -14.19 -17.97
N ASP A 332 30.91 -15.32 -18.35
CA ASP A 332 30.54 -16.03 -19.58
C ASP A 332 29.09 -16.47 -19.58
N VAL A 333 28.46 -16.41 -20.75
CA VAL A 333 27.10 -16.89 -20.96
C VAL A 333 27.24 -18.31 -21.50
N PRO A 334 26.63 -19.32 -20.86
CA PRO A 334 26.79 -20.72 -21.22
C PRO A 334 26.23 -21.06 -22.61
#